data_AF-A0AAW9IZH0-F1
#
_entry.id   AF-A0AAW9IZH0-F1
#
_cell.length_a   1.000
_cell.length_b   1.000
_cell.length_c   1.000
_cell.angle_alpha   90.00
_cell.angle_beta   90.00
_cell.angle_gamma   90.00
#
_symmetry.space_group_name_H-M   'P 1'
#
loop_
_entity.id
_entity.type
_entity.pdbx_description
1 polymer ?
#
loop_
_entity_poly.entity_id
_entity_poly.type
_entity_poly.pdbx_seq_one_letter_code
_entity_poly.pdbx_strand_id
1 'polypeptide(L)'
;TEMVKLTTEKGISLEAEVGSIGGEEDGVVGAGEIADAAECKAIADLGVTMLAAGIGNIHGQYPENWKGLSFDALEAISNSTNNVPLVLHGGTGIPEDMIKKAISLGVAKINVNTEWQLAFAEG
;
A
#
# COMPACT_ATOMS: atom_id res chain seq x y z
N THR A 1 -17.69 -3.78 8.13
CA THR A 1 -18.04 -4.87 7.18
C THR A 1 -19.12 -4.48 6.17
N GLU A 2 -19.83 -3.36 6.32
CA GLU A 2 -20.88 -2.94 5.37
C GLU A 2 -20.39 -2.86 3.92
N MET A 3 -19.24 -2.22 3.68
CA MET A 3 -18.64 -2.12 2.35
C MET A 3 -18.25 -3.48 1.77
N VAL A 4 -17.72 -4.40 2.59
CA VAL A 4 -17.41 -5.78 2.14
C VAL A 4 -18.68 -6.48 1.66
N LYS A 5 -19.77 -6.39 2.42
CA LYS A 5 -21.06 -6.99 2.04
C LYS A 5 -21.57 -6.40 0.73
N LEU A 6 -21.62 -5.07 0.61
CA LEU A 6 -22.13 -4.38 -0.57
C LEU A 6 -21.32 -4.71 -1.84
N THR A 7 -20.00 -4.73 -1.74
CA THR A 7 -19.11 -5.02 -2.86
C THR A 7 -19.19 -6.49 -3.26
N THR A 8 -19.23 -7.41 -2.29
CA THR A 8 -19.43 -8.85 -2.54
C THR A 8 -20.74 -9.15 -3.27
N GLU A 9 -21.86 -8.57 -2.80
CA GLU A 9 -23.18 -8.75 -3.44
C GLU A 9 -23.22 -8.25 -4.89
N LYS A 10 -22.32 -7.32 -5.25
CA LYS A 10 -22.21 -6.73 -6.59
C LYS A 10 -21.07 -7.33 -7.43
N GLY A 11 -20.29 -8.27 -6.89
CA GLY A 11 -19.11 -8.82 -7.57
C GLY A 11 -18.00 -7.79 -7.79
N ILE A 12 -17.87 -6.80 -6.91
CA ILE A 12 -16.88 -5.73 -6.96
C ILE A 12 -15.73 -6.05 -5.99
N SER A 13 -14.48 -5.80 -6.40
CA SER A 13 -13.32 -5.89 -5.52
C SER A 13 -13.26 -4.70 -4.55
N LEU A 14 -12.85 -4.96 -3.31
CA LEU A 14 -12.64 -3.95 -2.29
C LEU A 14 -11.19 -3.98 -1.80
N GLU A 15 -10.49 -2.88 -1.99
CA GLU A 15 -9.21 -2.58 -1.35
C GLU A 15 -9.48 -1.78 -0.07
N ALA A 16 -8.77 -2.11 1.01
CA ALA A 16 -8.76 -1.32 2.24
C ALA A 16 -7.32 -0.98 2.62
N GLU A 17 -7.16 0.08 3.42
CA GLU A 17 -5.86 0.55 3.88
C GLU A 17 -5.76 0.51 5.40
N VAL A 18 -4.58 0.17 5.91
CA VAL A 18 -4.20 0.27 7.33
C VAL A 18 -2.88 1.03 7.45
N GLY A 19 -2.77 1.88 8.48
CA GLY A 19 -1.64 2.79 8.66
C GLY A 19 -1.85 4.11 7.91
N SER A 20 -0.76 4.81 7.59
CA SER A 20 -0.79 5.98 6.73
C SER A 20 0.29 5.89 5.65
N ILE A 21 -0.07 6.21 4.41
CA ILE A 21 0.90 6.45 3.36
C ILE A 21 1.45 7.86 3.53
N GLY A 22 2.77 8.04 3.35
CA GLY A 22 3.39 9.35 3.47
C GLY A 22 2.99 10.28 2.33
N GLY A 23 3.15 11.58 2.53
CA GLY A 23 2.79 12.58 1.51
C GLY A 23 1.34 13.02 1.65
N GLU A 24 0.83 13.71 0.62
CA GLU A 24 -0.55 14.20 0.62
C GLU A 24 -1.48 13.23 -0.09
N GLU A 25 -2.54 12.82 0.60
CA GLU A 25 -3.62 11.98 0.08
C GLU A 25 -4.97 12.55 0.54
N ASP A 26 -5.88 12.79 -0.42
CA ASP A 26 -7.21 13.38 -0.17
C ASP A 26 -7.20 14.67 0.69
N GLY A 27 -6.13 15.46 0.60
CA GLY A 27 -5.92 16.70 1.37
C GLY A 27 -5.39 16.48 2.80
N VAL A 28 -5.00 15.26 3.16
CA VAL A 28 -4.38 14.90 4.43
C VAL A 28 -2.90 14.58 4.21
N VAL A 29 -2.02 15.17 5.01
CA VAL A 29 -0.58 14.88 4.95
C VAL A 29 -0.22 13.80 5.96
N GLY A 30 0.13 12.63 5.46
CA GLY A 30 0.64 11.50 6.24
C GLY A 30 2.16 11.52 6.38
N ALA A 31 2.65 11.00 7.51
CA ALA A 31 4.09 10.84 7.74
C ALA A 31 4.66 9.54 7.15
N GLY A 32 3.81 8.62 6.69
CA GLY A 32 4.23 7.30 6.22
C GLY A 32 4.43 6.33 7.39
N GLU A 33 3.44 6.26 8.29
CA GLU A 33 3.53 5.40 9.48
C GLU A 33 3.48 3.92 9.11
N ILE A 34 4.25 3.11 9.83
CA ILE A 34 4.25 1.66 9.65
C ILE A 34 2.96 1.09 10.25
N ALA A 35 2.18 0.41 9.43
CA ALA A 35 0.95 -0.25 9.82
C ALA A 35 1.21 -1.38 10.84
N ASP A 36 0.31 -1.51 11.81
CA ASP A 36 0.35 -2.63 12.76
C ASP A 36 -0.15 -3.93 12.09
N ALA A 37 0.59 -5.02 12.27
CA ALA A 37 0.28 -6.30 11.63
C ALA A 37 -1.00 -6.95 12.19
N ALA A 38 -1.37 -6.68 13.44
CA ALA A 38 -2.61 -7.18 14.03
C ALA A 38 -3.83 -6.38 13.53
N GLU A 39 -3.69 -5.07 13.33
CA GLU A 39 -4.71 -4.24 12.67
C GLU A 39 -4.91 -4.67 11.20
N CYS A 40 -3.82 -4.89 10.46
CA CYS A 40 -3.86 -5.44 9.10
C CYS A 40 -4.61 -6.77 9.05
N LYS A 41 -4.31 -7.68 9.99
CA LYS A 41 -5.03 -8.94 10.13
C LYS A 41 -6.52 -8.72 10.39
N ALA A 42 -6.87 -7.84 11.32
CA ALA A 42 -8.26 -7.56 11.66
C ALA A 42 -9.06 -7.06 10.44
N ILE A 43 -8.47 -6.20 9.60
CA ILE A 43 -9.09 -5.71 8.36
C ILE A 43 -9.16 -6.81 7.29
N ALA A 44 -8.11 -7.60 7.12
CA ALA A 44 -8.09 -8.75 6.21
C ALA A 44 -9.21 -9.75 6.56
N ASP A 45 -9.36 -10.08 7.84
CA ASP A 45 -10.39 -11.00 8.35
C ASP A 45 -11.84 -10.50 8.11
N LEU A 46 -12.04 -9.21 7.82
CA LEU A 46 -13.35 -8.68 7.42
C LEU A 46 -13.79 -9.15 6.02
N GLY A 47 -12.87 -9.68 5.21
CA GLY A 47 -13.13 -10.17 3.85
C GLY A 47 -12.87 -9.16 2.74
N VAL A 48 -11.94 -8.23 2.92
CA VAL A 48 -11.46 -7.36 1.83
C VAL A 48 -10.74 -8.20 0.76
N THR A 49 -10.77 -7.73 -0.49
CA THR A 49 -10.14 -8.48 -1.59
C THR A 49 -8.64 -8.25 -1.71
N MET A 50 -8.17 -7.11 -1.21
CA MET A 50 -6.76 -6.73 -1.17
C MET A 50 -6.52 -5.69 -0.08
N LEU A 51 -5.28 -5.60 0.39
CA LEU A 51 -4.91 -4.77 1.53
C LEU A 51 -3.71 -3.89 1.19
N ALA A 52 -3.89 -2.57 1.28
CA ALA A 52 -2.80 -1.61 1.33
C ALA A 52 -2.35 -1.44 2.78
N ALA A 53 -1.04 -1.33 3.00
CA ALA A 53 -0.50 -1.09 4.32
C ALA A 53 0.65 -0.10 4.26
N GLY A 54 0.66 0.86 5.19
CA GLY A 54 1.79 1.76 5.37
C GLY A 54 3.04 0.96 5.75
N ILE A 55 4.07 1.00 4.89
CA ILE A 55 5.38 0.38 5.17
C ILE A 55 6.52 1.40 4.97
N GLY A 56 6.21 2.69 5.13
CA GLY A 56 7.12 3.80 4.87
C GLY A 56 7.08 4.28 3.42
N ASN A 57 6.16 3.79 2.60
CA ASN A 57 5.89 4.27 1.25
C ASN A 57 5.17 5.63 1.28
N ILE A 58 5.33 6.41 0.20
CA ILE A 58 4.93 7.82 0.09
C ILE A 58 4.26 8.09 -1.26
N HIS A 59 3.14 8.81 -1.27
CA HIS A 59 2.56 9.40 -2.47
C HIS A 59 3.33 10.64 -2.92
N GLY A 60 3.65 10.70 -4.22
CA GLY A 60 4.42 11.81 -4.80
C GLY A 60 5.90 11.49 -4.97
N GLN A 61 6.73 12.53 -4.87
CA GLN A 61 8.18 12.40 -4.93
C GLN A 61 8.74 12.07 -3.54
N TYR A 62 9.57 11.04 -3.47
CA TYR A 62 10.24 10.65 -2.22
C TYR A 62 11.31 11.69 -1.85
N PRO A 63 11.38 12.13 -0.58
CA PRO A 63 12.39 13.08 -0.13
C PRO A 63 13.77 12.41 -0.02
N GLU A 64 14.85 13.18 -0.16
CA GLU A 64 16.23 12.66 -0.10
C GLU A 64 16.57 11.91 1.21
N ASN A 65 15.90 12.26 2.30
CA ASN A 65 16.12 11.66 3.63
C ASN A 65 15.21 10.45 3.92
N TRP A 66 14.48 9.96 2.93
CA TRP A 66 13.61 8.80 3.05
C TRP A 66 14.38 7.57 3.58
N LYS A 67 13.74 6.82 4.49
CA LYS A 67 14.37 5.70 5.19
C LYS A 67 14.24 4.36 4.48
N GLY A 68 13.50 4.31 3.37
CA GLY A 68 13.19 3.07 2.66
C GLY A 68 11.92 2.40 3.17
N LEU A 69 11.53 1.32 2.48
CA LEU A 69 10.42 0.47 2.89
C LEU A 69 10.82 -0.44 4.05
N SER A 70 9.92 -0.62 5.01
CA SER A 70 10.07 -1.59 6.10
C SER A 70 9.66 -2.98 5.63
N PHE A 71 10.63 -3.78 5.16
CA PHE A 71 10.37 -5.15 4.72
C PHE A 71 10.04 -6.11 5.86
N ASP A 72 10.55 -5.86 7.07
CA ASP A 72 10.20 -6.64 8.25
C ASP A 72 8.71 -6.48 8.59
N ALA A 73 8.19 -5.25 8.48
CA ALA A 73 6.76 -4.98 8.64
C ALA A 73 5.94 -5.63 7.51
N LEU A 74 6.38 -5.50 6.26
CA LEU A 74 5.71 -6.12 5.12
C LEU A 74 5.63 -7.64 5.26
N GLU A 75 6.71 -8.29 5.69
CA GLU A 75 6.72 -9.74 5.94
C GLU A 75 5.80 -10.12 7.11
N ALA A 76 5.81 -9.36 8.20
CA ALA A 76 4.91 -9.59 9.33
C ALA A 76 3.43 -9.46 8.93
N ILE A 77 3.09 -8.44 8.15
CA ILE A 77 1.74 -8.21 7.62
C ILE A 77 1.34 -9.33 6.65
N SER A 78 2.20 -9.69 5.70
CA SER A 78 1.94 -10.77 4.75
C SER A 78 1.64 -12.11 5.45
N ASN A 79 2.41 -12.42 6.50
CA ASN A 79 2.20 -13.62 7.30
C ASN A 79 0.91 -13.58 8.13
N SER A 80 0.39 -12.39 8.49
CA SER A 80 -0.79 -12.25 9.35
C SER A 80 -2.12 -12.21 8.59
N THR A 81 -2.11 -11.87 7.30
CA THR A 81 -3.32 -11.57 6.50
C THR A 81 -3.85 -12.74 5.66
N ASN A 82 -3.42 -13.97 5.95
CA ASN A 82 -3.97 -15.19 5.33
C ASN A 82 -4.00 -15.20 3.79
N ASN A 83 -2.89 -14.76 3.15
CA ASN A 83 -2.73 -14.66 1.70
C ASN A 83 -3.64 -13.64 0.99
N VAL A 84 -4.21 -12.66 1.71
CA VAL A 84 -4.83 -11.51 1.05
C VAL A 84 -3.75 -10.77 0.24
N PRO A 85 -3.97 -10.51 -1.08
CA PRO A 85 -3.02 -9.79 -1.91
C PRO A 85 -2.69 -8.40 -1.33
N LEU A 86 -1.40 -8.09 -1.18
CA LEU A 86 -0.96 -6.80 -0.66
C LEU A 86 -0.80 -5.77 -1.77
N VAL A 87 -1.04 -4.51 -1.43
CA VAL A 87 -0.96 -3.37 -2.36
C VAL A 87 0.11 -2.38 -1.90
N LEU A 88 1.03 -2.06 -2.79
CA LEU A 88 2.03 -1.03 -2.59
C LEU A 88 1.58 0.28 -3.24
N HIS A 89 1.15 1.22 -2.41
CA HIS A 89 0.87 2.60 -2.80
C HIS A 89 2.15 3.40 -2.99
N GLY A 90 2.08 4.51 -3.71
CA GLY A 90 3.24 5.39 -3.87
C GLY A 90 4.42 4.75 -4.60
N GLY A 91 4.18 3.96 -5.64
CA GLY A 91 5.21 3.20 -6.35
C GLY A 91 6.21 4.04 -7.16
N THR A 92 5.92 5.32 -7.41
CA THR A 92 6.80 6.20 -8.19
C THR A 92 8.12 6.44 -7.46
N GLY A 93 9.24 6.26 -8.17
CA GLY A 93 10.57 6.54 -7.63
C GLY A 93 11.12 5.50 -6.65
N ILE A 94 10.35 4.45 -6.33
CA ILE A 94 10.87 3.31 -5.56
C ILE A 94 11.87 2.53 -6.43
N PRO A 95 13.09 2.25 -5.95
CA PRO A 95 14.08 1.45 -6.67
C PRO A 95 13.56 0.06 -7.10
N GLU A 96 13.98 -0.40 -8.29
CA GLU A 96 13.51 -1.66 -8.90
C GLU A 96 13.76 -2.89 -8.00
N ASP A 97 14.90 -2.93 -7.31
CA ASP A 97 15.26 -4.00 -6.38
C ASP A 97 14.32 -4.05 -5.17
N MET A 98 13.91 -2.89 -4.65
CA MET A 98 12.92 -2.78 -3.58
C MET A 98 11.53 -3.24 -4.06
N ILE A 99 11.14 -2.88 -5.29
CA ILE A 99 9.90 -3.37 -5.90
C ILE A 99 9.90 -4.90 -6.01
N LYS A 100 10.98 -5.49 -6.56
CA LYS A 100 11.12 -6.95 -6.65
C LYS A 100 11.07 -7.63 -5.28
N LYS A 101 11.70 -7.02 -4.28
CA LYS A 101 11.66 -7.51 -2.90
C LYS A 101 10.25 -7.45 -2.33
N ALA A 102 9.51 -6.36 -2.53
CA ALA A 102 8.14 -6.23 -2.08
C ALA A 102 7.21 -7.28 -2.72
N ILE A 103 7.36 -7.52 -4.03
CA ILE A 103 6.63 -8.58 -4.75
C ILE A 103 6.91 -9.96 -4.15
N SER A 104 8.19 -10.26 -3.85
CA SER A 104 8.57 -11.55 -3.24
C SER A 104 7.96 -11.78 -1.85
N LEU A 105 7.48 -10.72 -1.20
CA LEU A 105 6.88 -10.75 0.14
C LEU A 105 5.34 -10.70 0.10
N GLY A 106 4.70 -10.74 -1.07
CA GLY A 106 3.24 -10.82 -1.20
C GLY A 106 2.55 -9.59 -1.80
N VAL A 107 3.30 -8.56 -2.22
CA VAL A 107 2.74 -7.45 -3.00
C VAL A 107 2.32 -7.95 -4.38
N ALA A 108 1.05 -7.75 -4.71
CA ALA A 108 0.43 -8.18 -5.96
C ALA A 108 -0.08 -7.02 -6.83
N LYS A 109 -0.20 -5.81 -6.26
CA LYS A 109 -0.61 -4.58 -6.96
C LYS A 109 0.30 -3.43 -6.53
N ILE A 110 0.71 -2.61 -7.48
CA ILE A 110 1.57 -1.43 -7.25
C ILE A 110 0.93 -0.24 -7.94
N ASN A 111 0.75 0.86 -7.22
CA ASN A 111 0.16 2.09 -7.76
C ASN A 111 1.28 3.03 -8.24
N VAL A 112 1.25 3.43 -9.51
CA VAL A 112 2.21 4.37 -10.11
C VAL A 112 1.42 5.52 -10.73
N ASN A 113 1.82 6.76 -10.49
CA ASN A 113 1.10 7.93 -11.01
C ASN A 113 2.03 9.14 -11.22
N THR A 114 2.77 9.54 -10.18
CA THR A 114 3.58 10.77 -10.20
C THR A 114 4.59 10.81 -11.34
N GLU A 115 5.21 9.69 -11.71
CA GLU A 115 6.16 9.66 -12.83
C GLU A 115 5.47 10.03 -14.16
N TRP A 116 4.23 9.57 -14.37
CA TRP A 116 3.48 9.85 -15.60
C TRP A 116 3.06 11.31 -15.67
N GLN A 117 2.69 11.91 -14.53
CA GLN A 117 2.34 13.32 -14.46
C GLN A 117 3.54 14.22 -14.78
N LEU A 118 4.71 13.91 -14.23
CA LEU A 118 5.95 14.64 -14.52
C LEU A 118 6.34 14.47 -15.98
N ALA A 119 6.35 13.24 -16.49
CA ALA A 119 6.66 12.97 -17.90
C ALA A 119 5.68 13.69 -18.86
N PHE A 120 4.40 13.78 -18.50
CA PHE A 120 3.41 14.53 -19.27
C PHE A 120 3.61 16.05 -19.20
N ALA A 121 4.03 16.59 -18.05
CA ALA A 121 4.24 18.03 -17.89
C ALA A 121 5.55 18.53 -18.52
N GLU A 122 6.57 17.66 -18.61
CA GLU A 122 7.87 17.97 -19.21
C GLU A 122 7.90 17.81 -20.74
N GLY A 123 6.98 17.02 -21.30
CA GLY A 123 6.84 16.76 -22.74
C GLY A 123 5.99 17.78 -23.48
#